data_AF-A0A518E2W1-F1
#
_entry.id   AF-A0A518E2W1-F1
#
_cell.length_a   1.000
_cell.length_b   1.000
_cell.length_c   1.000
_cell.angle_alpha   90.00
_cell.angle_beta   90.00
_cell.angle_gamma   90.00
#
_symmetry.space_group_name_H-M   'P 1'
#
loop_
_entity.id
_entity.type
_entity.pdbx_description
1 polymer ?
#
loop_
_entity_poly.entity_id
_entity_poly.type
_entity_poly.pdbx_seq_one_letter_code
_entity_poly.pdbx_strand_id
1 'polypeptide(L)'
;MVNPYASPQFESSGDSSLRDSPRPRERGLVGHVRVVSILQMVQGGLDLSAGLLLIGMAVFFGYFLEEIAKENPAMDPQGQLANGGMKAMSIAYGVAGGVIVAIGLLSVVAGAFNLRYRGRVLGFISLTTGLLTVLTCYCAPTSLALFVYGLVVYLNPSVAQAFDLGEAGYTSSQIDDAFPVRR
;
A
#
# COMPACT_ATOMS: atom_id res chain seq x y z
N MET A 1 59.56 -14.95 19.38
CA MET A 1 59.93 -14.62 17.99
C MET A 1 58.71 -14.03 17.31
N VAL A 2 58.75 -12.75 16.94
CA VAL A 2 57.64 -12.04 16.29
C VAL A 2 57.70 -12.31 14.79
N ASN A 3 56.58 -12.67 14.16
CA ASN A 3 56.52 -12.94 12.73
C ASN A 3 56.63 -11.62 11.93
N PRO A 4 57.69 -11.41 11.15
CA PRO A 4 57.91 -10.17 10.38
C PRO A 4 56.94 -9.99 9.21
N TYR A 5 56.17 -11.02 8.86
CA TYR A 5 55.11 -10.96 7.82
C TYR A 5 53.70 -10.81 8.40
N ALA A 6 53.56 -10.55 9.70
CA ALA A 6 52.26 -10.22 10.25
C ALA A 6 51.77 -8.90 9.64
N SER A 7 50.67 -8.95 8.90
CA SER A 7 49.99 -7.75 8.42
C SER A 7 49.61 -6.86 9.61
N PRO A 8 49.70 -5.53 9.50
CA PRO A 8 49.32 -4.61 10.57
C PRO A 8 47.93 -4.99 11.09
N GLN A 9 47.86 -5.41 12.35
CA GLN A 9 46.58 -5.62 13.01
C GLN A 9 46.03 -4.23 13.28
N PHE A 10 45.16 -3.73 12.40
CA PHE A 10 44.37 -2.55 12.70
C PHE A 10 43.49 -2.92 13.89
N GLU A 11 43.87 -2.47 15.09
CA GLU A 11 42.99 -2.44 16.25
C GLU A 11 41.76 -1.62 15.87
N SER A 12 40.66 -2.31 15.55
CA SER A 12 39.38 -1.68 15.28
C SER A 12 38.75 -1.25 16.60
N SER A 13 39.30 -0.20 17.18
CA SER A 13 38.80 0.45 18.38
C SER A 13 37.54 1.24 18.00
N GLY A 14 36.37 0.66 18.22
CA GLY A 14 35.09 1.37 18.14
C GLY A 14 34.32 1.15 16.85
N ASP A 15 33.59 0.04 16.80
CA ASP A 15 32.12 0.02 16.69
C ASP A 15 31.73 -1.34 16.06
N SER A 16 31.71 -2.37 16.91
CA SER A 16 31.38 -3.76 16.55
C SER A 16 29.96 -3.92 15.98
N SER A 17 29.11 -2.89 16.09
CA SER A 17 27.76 -2.87 15.54
C SER A 17 27.71 -2.89 14.01
N LEU A 18 28.77 -2.45 13.32
CA LEU A 18 28.82 -2.42 11.85
C LEU A 18 29.34 -3.72 11.20
N ARG A 19 29.95 -4.63 11.98
CA ARG A 19 30.55 -5.88 11.44
C ARG A 19 29.55 -7.01 11.24
N ASP A 20 28.36 -6.93 11.83
CA ASP A 20 27.21 -7.78 11.46
C ASP A 20 26.45 -7.22 10.25
N SER A 21 27.22 -6.74 9.27
CA SER A 21 26.68 -6.31 7.99
C SER A 21 25.99 -7.50 7.30
N PRO A 22 24.68 -7.42 6.98
CA PRO A 22 23.94 -8.52 6.36
C PRO A 22 24.63 -8.99 5.08
N ARG A 23 24.48 -10.29 4.79
CA ARG A 23 25.19 -10.97 3.68
C ARG A 23 24.93 -10.23 2.36
N PRO A 24 25.89 -10.18 1.41
CA PRO A 24 25.77 -9.41 0.17
C PRO A 24 24.49 -9.65 -0.65
N ARG A 25 23.86 -10.84 -0.52
CA ARG A 25 22.57 -11.17 -1.16
C ARG A 25 21.37 -10.40 -0.60
N GLU A 26 21.43 -9.90 0.63
CA GLU A 26 20.29 -9.25 1.30
C GLU A 26 20.23 -7.74 1.03
N ARG A 27 21.31 -7.14 0.53
CA ARG A 27 21.40 -5.70 0.22
C ARG A 27 20.56 -5.26 -0.98
N GLY A 28 20.27 -6.16 -1.92
CA GLY A 28 19.47 -5.85 -3.11
C GLY A 28 17.98 -5.61 -2.84
N LEU A 29 17.49 -6.01 -1.66
CA LEU A 29 16.06 -5.93 -1.32
C LEU A 29 15.61 -4.53 -0.85
N VAL A 30 16.54 -3.66 -0.42
CA VAL A 30 16.20 -2.28 -0.03
C VAL A 30 15.62 -1.50 -1.22
N GLY A 31 16.21 -1.67 -2.41
CA GLY A 31 15.68 -1.06 -3.64
C GLY A 31 14.26 -1.54 -4.01
N HIS A 32 13.85 -2.73 -3.55
CA HIS A 32 12.52 -3.28 -3.83
C HIS A 32 11.42 -2.56 -3.03
N VAL A 33 11.76 -1.94 -1.88
CA VAL A 33 10.81 -1.15 -1.07
C VAL A 33 10.22 0.00 -1.89
N ARG A 34 11.04 0.63 -2.74
CA ARG A 34 10.59 1.70 -3.63
C ARG A 34 9.61 1.20 -4.68
N VAL A 35 9.86 0.02 -5.24
CA VAL A 35 8.96 -0.64 -6.20
C VAL A 35 7.62 -0.97 -5.54
N VAL A 36 7.63 -1.58 -4.34
CA VAL A 36 6.42 -1.85 -3.57
C VAL A 36 5.62 -0.56 -3.34
N SER A 37 6.30 0.51 -2.91
CA SER A 37 5.66 1.79 -2.60
C SER A 37 4.99 2.43 -3.81
N ILE A 38 5.64 2.39 -4.98
CA ILE A 38 5.07 2.89 -6.24
C ILE A 38 3.84 2.06 -6.62
N LEU A 39 3.95 0.74 -6.57
CA LEU A 39 2.82 -0.13 -6.89
C LEU A 39 1.63 0.10 -5.94
N GLN A 40 1.90 0.34 -4.67
CA GLN A 40 0.87 0.64 -3.68
C GLN A 40 0.21 2.01 -3.90
N MET A 41 0.97 3.02 -4.36
CA MET A 41 0.38 4.29 -4.81
C MET A 41 -0.51 4.12 -6.04
N VAL A 42 -0.08 3.31 -7.02
CA VAL A 42 -0.87 3.04 -8.23
C VAL A 42 -2.15 2.29 -7.88
N GLN A 43 -2.07 1.25 -7.04
CA GLN A 43 -3.24 0.52 -6.56
C GLN A 43 -4.20 1.45 -5.80
N GLY A 44 -3.68 2.27 -4.88
CA GLY A 44 -4.50 3.24 -4.15
C GLY A 44 -5.17 4.27 -5.07
N GLY A 45 -4.49 4.69 -6.14
CA GLY A 45 -5.06 5.57 -7.18
C GLY A 45 -6.17 4.89 -7.99
N LEU A 46 -5.98 3.61 -8.36
CA LEU A 46 -7.01 2.82 -9.03
C LEU A 46 -8.24 2.63 -8.13
N ASP A 47 -8.03 2.29 -6.87
CA ASP A 47 -9.11 2.14 -5.89
C ASP A 47 -9.87 3.46 -5.68
N LEU A 48 -9.16 4.58 -5.60
CA LEU A 48 -9.76 5.91 -5.50
C LEU A 48 -10.62 6.22 -6.74
N SER A 49 -10.11 5.95 -7.94
CA SER A 49 -10.86 6.14 -9.19
C SER A 49 -12.10 5.25 -9.28
N ALA A 50 -11.99 3.99 -8.84
CA ALA A 50 -13.09 3.03 -8.84
C ALA A 50 -14.17 3.41 -7.81
N GLY A 51 -13.76 3.83 -6.61
CA GLY A 51 -14.68 4.32 -5.59
C GLY A 51 -15.42 5.58 -6.03
N LEU A 52 -14.71 6.51 -6.70
CA LEU A 52 -15.31 7.74 -7.22
C LEU A 52 -16.28 7.45 -8.38
N LEU A 53 -15.96 6.49 -9.25
CA LEU A 53 -16.86 5.99 -10.27
C LEU A 53 -18.11 5.34 -9.64
N LEU A 54 -17.96 4.52 -8.60
CA LEU A 54 -19.08 3.90 -7.88
C LEU A 54 -20.01 4.95 -7.25
N ILE A 55 -19.47 6.01 -6.65
CA ILE A 55 -20.25 7.13 -6.12
C ILE A 55 -20.98 7.84 -7.27
N GLY A 56 -20.29 8.14 -8.36
CA GLY A 56 -20.89 8.76 -9.54
C GLY A 56 -22.01 7.91 -10.14
N MET A 57 -21.81 6.60 -10.20
CA MET A 57 -22.81 5.65 -10.66
C MET A 57 -24.01 5.60 -9.71
N ALA A 58 -23.81 5.59 -8.39
CA ALA A 58 -24.89 5.62 -7.40
C ALA A 58 -25.76 6.89 -7.53
N VAL A 59 -25.13 8.05 -7.71
CA VAL A 59 -25.82 9.33 -7.94
C VAL A 59 -26.55 9.32 -9.27
N PHE A 60 -25.87 8.93 -10.36
CA PHE A 60 -26.44 8.89 -11.70
C PHE A 60 -27.63 7.94 -11.81
N PHE A 61 -27.51 6.70 -11.31
CA PHE A 61 -28.62 5.75 -11.26
C PHE A 61 -29.77 6.26 -10.41
N GLY A 62 -29.48 6.95 -9.30
CA GLY A 62 -30.51 7.59 -8.47
C GLY A 62 -31.36 8.58 -9.26
N TYR A 63 -30.73 9.48 -10.02
CA TYR A 63 -31.41 10.44 -10.88
C TYR A 63 -32.14 9.77 -12.05
N PHE A 64 -31.47 8.84 -12.74
CA PHE A 64 -32.03 8.17 -13.92
C PHE A 64 -33.27 7.32 -13.60
N LEU A 65 -33.27 6.64 -12.44
CA LEU A 65 -34.42 5.87 -11.99
C LEU A 65 -35.61 6.74 -11.61
N GLU A 66 -35.38 7.93 -11.04
CA GLU A 66 -36.46 8.86 -10.73
C GLU A 66 -37.18 9.33 -12.00
N GLU A 67 -36.44 9.53 -13.09
CA GLU A 67 -37.00 9.91 -14.40
C GLU A 67 -37.84 8.78 -15.01
N ILE A 68 -37.31 7.54 -15.02
CA ILE A 68 -38.05 6.37 -15.53
C ILE A 68 -39.33 6.11 -14.72
N ALA A 69 -39.26 6.25 -13.39
CA ALA A 69 -40.41 6.06 -12.51
C ALA A 69 -41.53 7.06 -12.80
N LYS A 70 -41.19 8.29 -13.21
CA LYS A 70 -42.17 9.31 -13.63
C LYS A 70 -42.80 8.96 -14.98
N GLU A 71 -42.04 8.43 -15.93
CA GLU A 71 -42.54 8.10 -17.27
C GLU A 71 -43.39 6.81 -17.32
N ASN A 72 -43.08 5.80 -16.51
CA ASN A 72 -43.76 4.50 -16.55
C ASN A 72 -44.33 4.06 -15.19
N PRO A 73 -45.45 4.66 -14.72
CA PRO A 73 -46.09 4.26 -13.47
C PRO A 73 -46.61 2.81 -13.47
N ALA A 74 -46.74 2.18 -14.65
CA ALA A 74 -47.15 0.78 -14.81
C ALA A 74 -46.05 -0.24 -14.44
N MET A 75 -44.78 0.20 -14.34
CA MET A 75 -43.66 -0.70 -14.06
C MET A 75 -43.50 -1.01 -12.56
N ASP A 76 -44.18 -0.28 -11.68
CA ASP A 76 -44.24 -0.57 -10.23
C ASP A 76 -45.67 -0.41 -9.69
N PRO A 77 -46.58 -1.35 -10.00
CA PRO A 77 -47.98 -1.29 -9.56
C PRO A 77 -48.16 -1.40 -8.03
N GLN A 78 -47.09 -1.71 -7.29
CA GLN A 78 -47.14 -1.91 -5.84
C GLN A 78 -46.21 -0.96 -5.05
N GLY A 79 -45.45 -0.09 -5.73
CA GLY A 79 -44.53 0.87 -5.11
C GLY A 79 -43.36 0.25 -4.33
N GLN A 80 -43.24 -1.09 -4.34
CA GLN A 80 -42.29 -1.82 -3.50
C GLN A 80 -40.90 -1.91 -4.15
N LEU A 81 -40.84 -1.96 -5.48
CA LEU A 81 -39.58 -2.05 -6.21
C LEU A 81 -38.89 -0.68 -6.27
N ALA A 82 -39.66 0.38 -6.53
CA ALA A 82 -39.17 1.76 -6.70
C ALA A 82 -38.76 2.41 -5.38
N ASN A 83 -39.51 2.20 -4.29
CA ASN A 83 -39.29 2.98 -3.07
C ASN A 83 -38.33 2.32 -2.06
N GLY A 84 -38.28 0.98 -2.01
CA GLY A 84 -37.51 0.25 -1.00
C GLY A 84 -36.20 -0.32 -1.50
N GLY A 85 -36.28 -1.27 -2.44
CA GLY A 85 -35.13 -2.05 -2.90
C GLY A 85 -34.09 -1.22 -3.66
N MET A 86 -34.54 -0.40 -4.61
CA MET A 86 -33.61 0.36 -5.46
C MET A 86 -32.94 1.52 -4.72
N LYS A 87 -33.67 2.22 -3.83
CA LYS A 87 -33.09 3.27 -2.98
C LYS A 87 -32.11 2.69 -1.96
N ALA A 88 -32.40 1.53 -1.39
CA ALA A 88 -31.47 0.83 -0.51
C ALA A 88 -30.19 0.42 -1.26
N MET A 89 -30.33 -0.04 -2.52
CA MET A 89 -29.21 -0.43 -3.36
C MET A 89 -28.34 0.77 -3.76
N SER A 90 -28.92 1.91 -4.13
CA SER A 90 -28.14 3.12 -4.45
C SER A 90 -27.40 3.67 -3.23
N ILE A 91 -28.03 3.67 -2.05
CA ILE A 91 -27.37 4.02 -0.79
C ILE A 91 -26.23 3.04 -0.49
N ALA A 92 -26.46 1.73 -0.65
CA ALA A 92 -25.45 0.72 -0.43
C ALA A 92 -24.23 0.91 -1.35
N TYR A 93 -24.43 1.20 -2.64
CA TYR A 93 -23.34 1.53 -3.57
C TYR A 93 -22.64 2.83 -3.22
N GLY A 94 -23.37 3.86 -2.78
CA GLY A 94 -22.79 5.12 -2.33
C GLY A 94 -21.90 4.93 -1.09
N VAL A 95 -22.36 4.16 -0.11
CA VAL A 95 -21.59 3.82 1.09
C VAL A 95 -20.36 2.98 0.74
N ALA A 96 -20.54 1.93 -0.08
CA ALA A 96 -19.43 1.09 -0.53
C ALA A 96 -18.37 1.91 -1.30
N GLY A 97 -18.80 2.77 -2.22
CA GLY A 97 -17.92 3.69 -2.93
C GLY A 97 -17.17 4.63 -2.00
N GLY A 98 -17.85 5.21 -0.99
CA GLY A 98 -17.23 6.06 0.02
C GLY A 98 -16.15 5.34 0.84
N VAL A 99 -16.42 4.10 1.25
CA VAL A 99 -15.44 3.26 1.95
C VAL A 99 -14.23 2.96 1.07
N ILE A 100 -14.44 2.62 -0.21
CA ILE A 100 -13.36 2.35 -1.16
C ILE A 100 -12.49 3.60 -1.36
N VAL A 101 -13.10 4.79 -1.51
CA VAL A 101 -12.35 6.05 -1.63
C VAL A 101 -11.49 6.31 -0.38
N ALA A 102 -12.04 6.09 0.81
CA ALA A 102 -11.30 6.24 2.07
C ALA A 102 -10.09 5.28 2.14
N ILE A 103 -10.27 4.03 1.72
CA ILE A 103 -9.20 3.03 1.66
C ILE A 103 -8.13 3.40 0.62
N GLY A 104 -8.56 3.87 -0.56
CA GLY A 104 -7.66 4.36 -1.61
C GLY A 104 -6.80 5.53 -1.13
N LEU A 105 -7.41 6.52 -0.47
CA LEU A 105 -6.70 7.66 0.14
C LEU A 105 -5.68 7.21 1.19
N LEU A 106 -6.08 6.33 2.11
CA LEU A 106 -5.18 5.75 3.11
C LEU A 106 -4.00 5.03 2.46
N SER A 107 -4.23 4.29 1.38
CA SER A 107 -3.20 3.54 0.65
C SER A 107 -2.20 4.46 -0.04
N VAL A 108 -2.68 5.56 -0.66
CA VAL A 108 -1.83 6.57 -1.29
C VAL A 108 -0.97 7.29 -0.25
N VAL A 109 -1.58 7.70 0.87
CA VAL A 109 -0.87 8.37 1.97
C VAL A 109 0.16 7.44 2.59
N ALA A 110 -0.19 6.19 2.87
CA ALA A 110 0.75 5.20 3.38
C ALA A 110 1.90 4.90 2.40
N GLY A 111 1.61 4.84 1.09
CA GLY A 111 2.65 4.75 0.06
C GLY A 111 3.63 5.93 0.12
N ALA A 112 3.13 7.14 0.36
CA ALA A 112 3.97 8.34 0.49
C ALA A 112 4.85 8.31 1.75
N PHE A 113 4.33 7.79 2.87
CA PHE A 113 5.12 7.60 4.10
C PHE A 113 6.18 6.50 3.95
N ASN A 114 5.85 5.40 3.26
CA ASN A 114 6.82 4.33 2.97
C ASN A 114 7.99 4.82 2.11
N LEU A 115 7.76 5.74 1.16
CA LEU A 115 8.85 6.36 0.39
C LEU A 115 9.84 7.15 1.26
N ARG A 116 9.42 7.58 2.45
CA ARG A 116 10.26 8.31 3.42
C ARG A 116 10.88 7.40 4.48
N TYR A 117 10.74 6.07 4.36
CA TYR A 117 11.21 5.10 5.35
C TYR A 117 10.73 5.42 6.78
N ARG A 118 9.51 5.98 6.93
CA ARG A 118 8.96 6.38 8.23
C ARG A 118 7.73 5.55 8.59
N GLY A 119 7.80 4.85 9.72
CA GLY A 119 6.67 4.15 10.31
C GLY A 119 6.34 2.84 9.61
N ARG A 120 7.10 1.79 9.96
CA ARG A 120 6.92 0.42 9.44
C ARG A 120 5.51 -0.15 9.69
N VAL A 121 4.87 0.30 10.78
CA VAL A 121 3.50 -0.09 11.17
C VAL A 121 2.45 0.48 10.20
N LEU A 122 2.65 1.69 9.67
CA LEU A 122 1.72 2.30 8.71
C LEU A 122 1.67 1.52 7.40
N GLY A 123 2.83 1.00 6.96
CA GLY A 123 2.91 0.11 5.81
C GLY A 123 2.12 -1.18 6.01
N PHE A 124 2.23 -1.81 7.17
CA PHE A 124 1.46 -3.01 7.51
C PHE A 124 -0.04 -2.74 7.56
N ILE A 125 -0.46 -1.69 8.26
CA ILE A 125 -1.88 -1.31 8.37
C ILE A 125 -2.45 -1.08 6.97
N SER A 126 -1.76 -0.32 6.14
CA SER A 126 -2.14 -0.06 4.74
C SER A 126 -2.30 -1.35 3.93
N LEU A 127 -1.35 -2.29 4.04
CA LEU A 127 -1.43 -3.58 3.36
C LEU A 127 -2.64 -4.41 3.83
N THR A 128 -2.93 -4.45 5.13
CA THR A 128 -4.12 -5.13 5.65
C THR A 128 -5.42 -4.44 5.23
N THR A 129 -5.45 -3.10 5.18
CA THR A 129 -6.64 -2.36 4.73
C THR A 129 -6.92 -2.60 3.24
N GLY A 130 -5.87 -2.70 2.42
CA GLY A 130 -5.99 -3.10 1.01
C GLY A 130 -6.38 -4.57 0.82
N LEU A 131 -6.18 -5.42 1.82
CA LEU A 131 -6.70 -6.78 1.80
C LEU A 131 -8.23 -6.79 2.02
N LEU A 132 -8.77 -5.80 2.72
CA LEU A 132 -10.21 -5.65 2.91
C LEU A 132 -10.94 -5.36 1.59
N THR A 133 -10.28 -4.71 0.62
CA THR A 133 -10.84 -4.42 -0.71
C THR A 133 -10.78 -5.61 -1.68
N VAL A 134 -10.14 -6.72 -1.30
CA VAL A 134 -10.10 -7.98 -2.10
C VAL A 134 -11.50 -8.55 -2.37
N LEU A 135 -12.50 -8.17 -1.56
CA LEU A 135 -13.90 -8.50 -1.82
C LEU A 135 -14.45 -7.88 -3.11
N THR A 136 -13.75 -6.89 -3.68
CA THR A 136 -14.08 -6.35 -5.00
C THR A 136 -13.40 -7.19 -6.09
N CYS A 137 -14.20 -7.71 -7.02
CA CYS A 137 -13.83 -8.79 -7.95
C CYS A 137 -12.62 -8.48 -8.86
N TYR A 138 -12.28 -7.21 -9.06
CA TYR A 138 -11.21 -6.80 -9.98
C TYR A 138 -9.86 -6.53 -9.28
N CYS A 139 -9.87 -6.04 -8.04
CA CYS A 139 -8.64 -5.70 -7.30
C CYS A 139 -8.07 -6.88 -6.50
N ALA A 140 -8.82 -7.99 -6.41
CA ALA A 140 -8.41 -9.17 -5.65
C ALA A 140 -7.00 -9.71 -5.99
N PRO A 141 -6.64 -9.99 -7.26
CA PRO A 141 -5.33 -10.56 -7.57
C PRO A 141 -4.18 -9.56 -7.35
N THR A 142 -4.41 -8.26 -7.62
CA THR A 142 -3.37 -7.24 -7.46
C THR A 142 -3.12 -6.93 -5.98
N SER A 143 -4.17 -6.77 -5.18
CA SER A 143 -4.05 -6.57 -3.73
C SER A 143 -3.40 -7.77 -3.05
N LEU A 144 -3.76 -9.00 -3.45
CA LEU A 144 -3.12 -10.20 -2.91
C LEU A 144 -1.64 -10.28 -3.29
N ALA A 145 -1.29 -10.00 -4.54
CA ALA A 145 0.11 -9.99 -4.98
C ALA A 145 0.93 -8.94 -4.22
N LEU A 146 0.42 -7.73 -4.05
CA LEU A 146 1.08 -6.67 -3.28
C LEU A 146 1.18 -6.99 -1.79
N PHE A 147 0.16 -7.66 -1.23
CA PHE A 147 0.19 -8.12 0.15
C PHE A 147 1.31 -9.13 0.38
N VAL A 148 1.38 -10.19 -0.43
CA VAL A 148 2.41 -11.23 -0.31
C VAL A 148 3.80 -10.64 -0.58
N TYR A 149 3.94 -9.85 -1.64
CA TYR A 149 5.22 -9.22 -2.00
C TYR A 149 5.69 -8.22 -0.95
N GLY A 150 4.78 -7.38 -0.45
CA GLY A 150 5.03 -6.47 0.65
C GLY A 150 5.48 -7.22 1.91
N LEU A 151 4.77 -8.28 2.29
CA LEU A 151 5.12 -9.09 3.46
C LEU A 151 6.55 -9.67 3.36
N VAL A 152 6.91 -10.23 2.21
CA VAL A 152 8.26 -10.78 1.97
C VAL A 152 9.34 -9.70 2.11
N VAL A 153 9.09 -8.50 1.56
CA VAL A 153 10.02 -7.37 1.67
C VAL A 153 10.11 -6.85 3.12
N TYR A 154 8.98 -6.70 3.80
CA TYR A 154 8.92 -6.16 5.17
C TYR A 154 9.47 -7.12 6.23
N LEU A 155 9.41 -8.43 6.00
CA LEU A 155 10.00 -9.43 6.89
C LEU A 155 11.53 -9.53 6.73
N ASN A 156 12.12 -8.89 5.72
CA ASN A 156 13.56 -8.90 5.57
C ASN A 156 14.25 -8.02 6.64
N PRO A 157 15.25 -8.54 7.37
CA PRO A 157 15.94 -7.79 8.41
C PRO A 157 16.75 -6.60 7.88
N SER A 158 17.24 -6.65 6.64
CA SER A 158 17.93 -5.50 6.03
C SER A 158 16.98 -4.33 5.78
N VAL A 159 15.74 -4.64 5.40
CA VAL A 159 14.69 -3.62 5.24
C VAL A 159 14.31 -3.04 6.59
N ALA A 160 14.21 -3.87 7.64
CA ALA A 160 13.99 -3.41 9.01
C ALA A 160 15.03 -2.36 9.43
N GLN A 161 16.31 -2.66 9.26
CA GLN A 161 17.39 -1.74 9.59
C GLN A 161 17.32 -0.44 8.78
N ALA A 162 16.93 -0.51 7.50
CA ALA A 162 16.75 0.69 6.68
C ALA A 162 15.63 1.61 7.23
N PHE A 163 14.53 1.03 7.74
CA PHE A 163 13.48 1.79 8.42
C PHE A 163 13.97 2.40 9.75
N ASP A 164 14.74 1.66 10.53
CA ASP A 164 15.31 2.17 11.80
C ASP A 164 16.24 3.37 11.54
N LEU A 165 17.04 3.32 10.45
CA LEU A 165 17.84 4.46 10.00
C LEU A 165 16.96 5.65 9.53
N GLY A 166 15.85 5.39 8.84
CA GLY A 166 14.87 6.43 8.47
C GLY A 166 14.23 7.11 9.69
N GLU A 167 13.93 6.34 10.74
CA GLU A 167 13.41 6.85 12.01
C GLU A 167 14.47 7.63 12.80
N ALA A 168 15.73 7.23 12.72
CA ALA A 168 16.88 7.98 13.26
C ALA A 168 17.15 9.31 12.51
N GLY A 169 16.46 9.58 11.40
CA GLY A 169 16.51 10.85 10.68
C GLY A 169 17.49 10.88 9.50
N TYR A 170 18.06 9.75 9.10
CA TYR A 170 18.89 9.67 7.90
C TYR A 170 18.06 9.89 6.63
N THR A 171 18.65 10.55 5.64
CA THR A 171 17.97 10.80 4.36
C THR A 171 17.97 9.54 3.49
N SER A 172 17.00 9.41 2.59
CA SER A 172 16.91 8.24 1.69
C SER A 172 18.18 8.02 0.86
N SER A 173 18.88 9.08 0.47
CA SER A 173 20.14 8.97 -0.26
C SER A 173 21.26 8.37 0.60
N GLN A 174 21.34 8.76 1.88
CA GLN A 174 22.33 8.20 2.81
C GLN A 174 22.07 6.72 3.08
N ILE A 175 20.79 6.32 3.14
CA ILE A 175 20.38 4.92 3.28
C ILE A 175 20.76 4.14 2.01
N ASP A 176 20.47 4.68 0.82
CA ASP A 176 20.83 4.04 -0.45
C ASP A 176 22.36 3.87 -0.59
N ASP A 177 23.16 4.84 -0.13
CA ASP A 177 24.63 4.75 -0.11
C ASP A 177 25.14 3.70 0.88
N ALA A 178 24.42 3.45 1.97
CA ALA A 178 24.74 2.38 2.93
C ALA A 178 24.42 0.98 2.37
N PHE A 179 23.48 0.89 1.41
CA PHE A 179 23.04 -0.35 0.78
C PHE A 179 23.22 -0.31 -0.76
N PRO A 180 24.46 -0.20 -1.27
CA PRO A 180 24.68 -0.07 -2.70
C PRO A 180 24.24 -1.33 -3.45
N VAL A 181 23.36 -1.16 -4.43
CA VAL A 181 22.94 -2.21 -5.36
C VAL A 181 24.12 -2.53 -6.28
N ARG A 182 24.73 -3.70 -6.16
CA ARG A 182 25.65 -4.20 -7.19
C ARG A 182 24.84 -4.46 -8.46
N ARG A 183 24.99 -3.58 -9.45
CA ARG A 183 24.49 -3.80 -10.82
C ARG A 183 25.35 -4.84 -11.55
#